data_AF-A0A9E3T2D5-F1
#
_entry.id   AF-A0A9E3T2D5-F1
#
_cell.length_a   1.000
_cell.length_b   1.000
_cell.length_c   1.000
_cell.angle_alpha   90.00
_cell.angle_beta   90.00
_cell.angle_gamma   90.00
#
_symmetry.space_group_name_H-M   'P 1'
#
loop_
_entity.id
_entity.type
_entity.pdbx_description
1 polymer ?
#
loop_
_entity_poly.entity_id
_entity_poly.type
_entity_poly.pdbx_seq_one_letter_code
_entity_poly.pdbx_strand_id
1 'polypeptide(L)'
;RWVGFAMNAVTFPDVSTVPWHRVINSKGGISLEEGTRPAIQQRTRLEAEEVDFDAKALIDFDRFGWDGPDANWLSEHHLLAPHSMRTPPAPDEPQQLSLF
;
A
#
# COMPACT_ATOMS: atom_id res chain seq x y z
N ARG A 1 -0.79 -10.01 11.14
CA ARG A 1 -0.75 -11.48 10.89
C ARG A 1 -2.08 -12.02 10.35
N TRP A 2 -3.23 -11.73 10.98
CA TRP A 2 -4.55 -12.23 10.58
C TRP A 2 -5.02 -11.79 9.18
N VAL A 3 -4.75 -10.55 8.80
CA VAL A 3 -5.13 -10.00 7.48
C VAL A 3 -4.51 -10.79 6.33
N GLY A 4 -3.21 -11.12 6.42
CA GLY A 4 -2.54 -11.90 5.37
C GLY A 4 -3.11 -13.31 5.20
N PHE A 5 -3.54 -13.97 6.29
CA PHE A 5 -4.22 -15.26 6.21
C PHE A 5 -5.59 -15.15 5.53
N ALA A 6 -6.37 -14.13 5.86
CA ALA A 6 -7.67 -13.89 5.23
C ALA A 6 -7.52 -13.60 3.73
N MET A 7 -6.51 -12.80 3.34
CA MET A 7 -6.24 -12.48 1.93
C MET A 7 -5.76 -13.71 1.14
N ASN A 8 -4.91 -14.56 1.73
CA ASN A 8 -4.47 -15.78 1.07
C ASN A 8 -5.64 -16.75 0.77
N ALA A 9 -6.62 -16.83 1.65
CA ALA A 9 -7.80 -17.68 1.46
C ALA A 9 -8.66 -17.26 0.26
N VAL A 10 -8.70 -15.95 -0.07
CA VAL A 10 -9.48 -15.42 -1.20
C VAL A 10 -8.70 -15.39 -2.52
N THR A 11 -7.38 -15.63 -2.49
CA THR A 11 -6.54 -15.71 -3.69
C THR A 11 -6.94 -16.85 -4.64
N PHE A 12 -7.42 -17.98 -4.11
CA PHE A 12 -7.78 -19.17 -4.91
C PHE A 12 -9.13 -19.10 -5.62
N PRO A 13 -10.22 -18.62 -4.99
CA PRO A 13 -11.52 -18.56 -5.66
C PRO A 13 -11.66 -17.44 -6.72
N ASP A 14 -10.63 -16.61 -6.92
CA ASP A 14 -10.63 -15.43 -7.81
C ASP A 14 -11.95 -14.64 -7.74
N VAL A 15 -12.41 -14.40 -6.52
CA VAL A 15 -13.64 -13.64 -6.28
C VAL A 15 -13.36 -12.20 -6.70
N SER A 16 -13.81 -11.83 -7.91
CA SER A 16 -13.53 -10.54 -8.55
C SER A 16 -13.94 -9.33 -7.72
N THR A 17 -14.78 -9.52 -6.70
CA THR A 17 -15.24 -8.48 -5.79
C THR A 17 -14.15 -7.95 -4.86
N VAL A 18 -13.12 -8.76 -4.54
CA VAL A 18 -12.09 -8.35 -3.57
C VAL A 18 -10.75 -8.14 -4.27
N PRO A 19 -10.23 -6.90 -4.35
CA PRO A 19 -8.95 -6.59 -4.98
C PRO A 19 -7.77 -6.96 -4.06
N TRP A 20 -7.65 -8.26 -3.74
CA TRP A 20 -6.63 -8.77 -2.82
C TRP A 20 -5.20 -8.50 -3.31
N HIS A 21 -5.00 -8.33 -4.62
CA HIS A 21 -3.68 -8.06 -5.21
C HIS A 21 -3.09 -6.71 -4.76
N ARG A 22 -3.91 -5.77 -4.27
CA ARG A 22 -3.44 -4.48 -3.73
C ARG A 22 -2.84 -4.60 -2.32
N VAL A 23 -3.03 -5.73 -1.65
CA VAL A 23 -2.51 -5.93 -0.29
C VAL A 23 -1.12 -6.57 -0.36
N ILE A 24 -0.11 -5.81 0.04
CA ILE A 24 1.30 -6.23 0.04
C ILE A 24 1.93 -6.09 1.44
N ASN A 25 3.17 -6.55 1.63
CA ASN A 25 3.83 -6.40 2.91
C ASN A 25 4.21 -4.94 3.19
N SER A 26 4.49 -4.62 4.46
CA SER A 26 4.92 -3.29 4.90
C SER A 26 6.29 -2.87 4.36
N LYS A 27 7.03 -3.73 3.65
CA LYS A 27 8.30 -3.42 2.99
C LYS A 27 8.12 -3.05 1.51
N GLY A 28 6.89 -3.06 1.00
CA GLY A 28 6.61 -2.76 -0.41
C GLY A 28 6.70 -3.97 -1.34
N GLY A 29 6.89 -5.18 -0.81
CA GLY A 29 7.04 -6.41 -1.59
C GLY A 29 5.82 -7.33 -1.54
N ILE A 30 5.73 -8.23 -2.51
CA ILE A 30 4.75 -9.32 -2.51
C ILE A 30 5.09 -10.31 -1.38
N SER A 31 4.09 -10.69 -0.58
CA SER A 31 4.29 -11.59 0.57
C SER A 31 4.24 -13.08 0.22
N LEU A 32 3.78 -13.39 -1.00
CA LEU A 32 3.67 -14.75 -1.51
C LEU A 32 5.05 -15.25 -1.94
N GLU A 33 5.23 -16.57 -1.90
CA GLU A 33 6.48 -17.20 -2.32
C GLU A 33 6.75 -16.91 -3.81
N GLU A 34 7.97 -16.44 -4.10
CA GLU A 34 8.38 -16.07 -5.44
C GLU A 34 8.24 -17.26 -6.41
N GLY A 35 7.77 -16.98 -7.63
CA GLY A 35 7.55 -18.01 -8.66
C GLY A 35 6.27 -18.83 -8.50
N THR A 36 5.53 -18.68 -7.40
CA THR A 36 4.20 -19.30 -7.28
C THR A 36 3.18 -18.61 -8.19
N ARG A 37 2.21 -19.37 -8.73
CA ARG A 37 1.10 -18.83 -9.55
C ARG A 37 0.41 -17.61 -8.93
N PRO A 38 0.04 -17.59 -7.63
CA PRO A 38 -0.59 -16.42 -7.03
C PRO A 38 0.34 -15.21 -6.90
N ALA A 39 1.65 -15.41 -6.68
CA ALA A 39 2.62 -14.30 -6.68
C ALA A 39 2.75 -13.65 -8.05
N ILE A 40 2.82 -14.46 -9.11
CA ILE A 40 2.85 -13.99 -10.50
C ILE A 40 1.55 -13.24 -10.83
N GLN A 41 0.39 -13.79 -10.45
CA GLN A 41 -0.90 -13.16 -10.71
C GLN A 41 -1.04 -11.81 -9.98
N GLN A 42 -0.58 -11.73 -8.73
CA GLN A 42 -0.57 -10.47 -7.98
C GLN A 42 0.28 -9.42 -8.69
N ARG A 43 1.50 -9.79 -9.10
CA ARG A 43 2.40 -8.90 -9.84
C ARG A 43 1.78 -8.41 -11.15
N THR A 44 1.27 -9.32 -11.98
CA THR A 44 0.65 -8.96 -13.26
C THR A 44 -0.56 -8.04 -13.09
N ARG A 45 -1.37 -8.22 -12.03
CA ARG A 45 -2.51 -7.32 -11.75
C ARG A 45 -2.05 -5.94 -11.30
N LEU A 46 -1.00 -5.86 -10.48
CA LEU A 46 -0.43 -4.59 -10.05
C LEU A 46 0.20 -3.83 -11.23
N GLU A 47 0.96 -4.54 -12.09
CA GLU A 47 1.53 -3.96 -13.30
C GLU A 47 0.44 -3.47 -14.29
N ALA A 48 -0.69 -4.17 -14.37
CA ALA A 48 -1.85 -3.73 -15.16
C ALA A 48 -2.55 -2.48 -14.58
N GLU A 49 -2.36 -2.18 -13.29
CA GLU A 49 -2.77 -0.95 -12.63
C GLU A 49 -1.67 0.12 -12.65
N GLU A 50 -0.63 -0.06 -13.48
CA GLU A 50 0.50 0.87 -13.62
C GLU A 50 1.33 1.05 -12.33
N VAL A 51 1.35 0.01 -11.49
CA VAL A 51 2.22 -0.05 -10.31
C VAL A 51 3.61 -0.53 -10.73
N ASP A 52 4.60 0.35 -10.55
CA ASP A 52 5.99 0.07 -10.88
C ASP A 52 6.72 -0.61 -9.72
N PHE A 53 7.53 -1.62 -10.06
CA PHE A 53 8.42 -2.31 -9.13
C PHE A 53 9.87 -1.92 -9.38
N ASP A 54 10.63 -1.72 -8.31
CA ASP A 54 12.07 -1.46 -8.39
C ASP A 54 12.89 -2.73 -8.72
N ALA A 55 14.21 -2.57 -8.82
CA ALA A 55 15.12 -3.70 -9.08
C ALA A 55 15.13 -4.78 -7.97
N LYS A 56 14.55 -4.47 -6.79
CA LYS A 56 14.40 -5.38 -5.64
C LYS A 56 12.98 -5.94 -5.53
N ALA A 57 12.13 -5.73 -6.54
CA ALA A 57 10.72 -6.10 -6.54
C ALA A 57 9.91 -5.45 -5.41
N LEU A 58 10.27 -4.22 -5.03
CA LEU A 58 9.57 -3.38 -4.06
C LEU A 58 8.84 -2.23 -4.77
N ILE A 59 7.69 -1.85 -4.23
CA ILE A 59 6.96 -0.66 -4.67
C ILE A 59 7.32 0.55 -3.81
N ASP A 60 7.15 1.72 -4.39
CA ASP A 60 7.26 3.00 -3.68
C ASP A 60 5.91 3.38 -3.04
N PHE A 61 5.86 3.39 -1.70
CA PHE A 61 4.68 3.81 -0.97
C PHE A 61 4.41 5.31 -1.06
N ASP A 62 5.40 6.14 -1.37
CA ASP A 62 5.16 7.57 -1.57
C ASP A 62 4.30 7.81 -2.81
N ARG A 63 4.47 6.96 -3.84
CA ARG A 63 3.68 7.01 -5.06
C ARG A 63 2.36 6.23 -4.98
N PHE A 64 2.38 5.02 -4.43
CA PHE A 64 1.25 4.08 -4.48
C PHE A 64 0.61 3.80 -3.11
N GLY A 65 1.12 4.39 -2.04
CA GLY A 65 0.57 4.24 -0.69
C GLY A 65 -0.81 4.85 -0.56
N TRP A 66 -1.66 4.17 0.20
CA TRP A 66 -3.01 4.63 0.49
C TRP A 66 -3.06 5.31 1.86
N ASP A 67 -3.40 6.60 1.88
CA ASP A 67 -3.52 7.40 3.12
C ASP A 67 -4.82 7.15 3.89
N GLY A 68 -5.68 6.27 3.37
CA GLY A 68 -7.00 6.02 3.94
C GLY A 68 -8.09 6.88 3.30
N PRO A 69 -9.32 6.74 3.82
CA PRO A 69 -10.45 7.58 3.43
C PRO A 69 -10.38 8.97 4.09
N ASP A 70 -11.19 9.91 3.58
CA ASP A 70 -11.22 11.29 4.08
C ASP A 70 -11.52 11.39 5.58
N ALA A 71 -10.97 12.41 6.23
CA ALA A 71 -11.14 12.65 7.66
C ALA A 71 -12.62 12.80 8.07
N ASN A 72 -13.44 13.38 7.20
CA ASN A 72 -14.88 13.50 7.42
C ASN A 72 -15.55 12.12 7.48
N TRP A 73 -15.23 11.23 6.53
CA TRP A 73 -15.74 9.87 6.50
C TRP A 73 -15.31 9.07 7.74
N LEU A 74 -14.04 9.18 8.15
CA LEU A 74 -13.55 8.53 9.36
C LEU A 74 -14.29 9.00 10.62
N SER A 75 -14.56 10.31 10.73
CA SER A 75 -15.26 10.89 11.88
C SER A 75 -16.71 10.45 11.93
N GLU A 76 -17.41 10.46 10.79
CA GLU A 76 -18.79 9.99 10.66
C GLU A 76 -18.94 8.51 11.05
N HIS A 77 -17.94 7.69 10.73
CA HIS A 77 -17.95 6.25 11.04
C HIS A 77 -17.26 5.91 12.37
N HIS A 78 -16.82 6.90 13.15
CA HIS A 78 -16.13 6.73 14.43
C HIS A 78 -14.87 5.85 14.34
N LEU A 79 -14.11 6.00 13.25
CA LEU A 79 -12.87 5.26 12.99
C LEU A 79 -11.64 6.14 13.23
N LEU A 80 -10.55 5.51 13.66
CA LEU A 80 -9.25 6.17 13.78
C LEU A 80 -8.59 6.31 12.40
N ALA A 81 -7.90 7.42 12.17
CA ALA A 81 -7.11 7.61 10.97
C ALA A 81 -5.99 6.56 10.89
N PRO A 82 -5.79 5.93 9.72
CA PRO A 82 -4.70 5.00 9.53
C PRO A 82 -3.36 5.74 9.60
N HIS A 83 -2.31 5.02 10.01
CA HIS A 83 -0.96 5.54 9.90
C HIS A 83 -0.58 5.63 8.42
N SER A 84 -0.24 6.82 7.94
CA SER A 84 0.26 6.99 6.58
C SER A 84 1.58 6.24 6.44
N MET A 85 1.71 5.49 5.35
CA MET A 85 2.98 4.84 4.96
C MET A 85 3.86 5.77 4.11
N ARG A 86 3.37 6.97 3.79
CA ARG A 86 4.11 7.95 2.99
C ARG A 86 5.09 8.69 3.88
N THR A 87 6.25 8.98 3.34
CA THR A 87 7.24 9.85 3.95
C THR A 87 6.62 11.23 4.10
N PRO A 88 6.60 11.82 5.31
CA PRO A 88 6.16 13.19 5.49
C PRO A 88 6.98 14.11 4.57
N PRO A 89 6.36 15.12 3.93
CA PRO A 89 7.14 16.11 3.21
C PRO A 89 8.20 16.68 4.15
N ALA A 90 9.41 16.91 3.62
CA ALA A 90 10.49 17.52 4.38
C ALA A 90 9.94 18.76 5.10
N PRO A 91 10.22 18.96 6.40
CA PRO A 91 9.79 20.17 7.08
C PRO A 91 10.30 21.35 6.26
N ASP A 92 9.41 22.29 5.94
CA ASP A 92 9.79 23.57 5.34
C ASP A 92 11.04 24.05 6.09
N GLU A 93 12.15 24.25 5.37
CA GLU A 93 13.39 24.76 5.97
C GLU A 93 12.98 25.88 6.92
N PRO A 94 13.40 25.84 8.21
CA PRO A 94 13.10 26.94 9.09
C PRO A 94 13.69 28.15 8.40
N GLN A 95 12.82 29.01 7.85
CA GLN A 95 13.21 30.30 7.31
C GLN A 95 13.82 30.99 8.51
N GLN A 96 15.15 30.90 8.60
CA GLN A 96 15.93 31.58 9.60
C GLN A 96 15.67 33.04 9.30
N LEU A 97 14.69 33.61 9.99
CA LEU A 97 14.34 35.01 9.93
C LEU A 97 15.66 35.72 10.21
N SER A 98 16.28 36.26 9.16
CA SER A 98 17.44 37.13 9.30
C SER A 98 16.91 38.43 9.90
N LEU A 99 16.64 38.41 11.20
CA LEU A 99 16.49 39.62 11.98
C LEU A 99 17.92 40.12 12.20
N PHE A 100 18.27 41.09 11.34
CA PHE A 100 19.30 42.12 11.46
C PHE A 100 20.56 41.78 12.28
#